data_AF-A0A7X7H243-F1
#
_entry.id   AF-A0A7X7H243-F1
#
_cell.length_a   1.000
_cell.length_b   1.000
_cell.length_c   1.000
_cell.angle_alpha   90.00
_cell.angle_beta   90.00
_cell.angle_gamma   90.00
#
_symmetry.space_group_name_H-M   'P 1'
#
loop_
_entity.id
_entity.type
_entity.pdbx_description
1 polymer ?
#
loop_
_entity_poly.entity_id
_entity_poly.type
_entity_poly.pdbx_seq_one_letter_code
_entity_poly.pdbx_strand_id
1 'polypeptide(L)'
;TAPMLTGIVSHFLTKNEKITVNFVYGCIFGLAGVFLIVFNGNFVLKLNPVGDILSIMAALSFAFYSIIIRDLNRSVYSAAVITRKTFFYSLLSLIPLLFTPFFEWDPGVLIKKEVFGHLVFLGVFASALCFLLWNRVIWELGAVKANNLIYLTPPISMLAAYVVLHERITIFAAAGGLLVLLGVYLSQKRAETVEEME
;
A
#
# COMPACT_ATOMS: atom_id res chain seq x y z
N THR A 1 7.39 -4.44 -2.04
CA THR A 1 7.14 -5.90 -1.99
C THR A 1 5.68 -6.25 -2.27
N ALA A 2 4.71 -5.57 -1.64
CA ALA A 2 3.28 -5.83 -1.87
C ALA A 2 2.83 -5.83 -3.34
N PRO A 3 3.26 -4.91 -4.23
CA PRO A 3 2.81 -4.94 -5.62
C PRO A 3 3.35 -6.14 -6.40
N MET A 4 4.60 -6.52 -6.12
CA MET A 4 5.25 -7.67 -6.74
C MET A 4 4.55 -8.98 -6.32
N LEU A 5 4.24 -9.12 -5.03
CA LEU A 5 3.50 -10.27 -4.51
C LEU A 5 2.06 -10.31 -5.03
N THR A 6 1.39 -9.17 -5.14
CA THR A 6 0.05 -9.11 -5.72
C THR A 6 0.04 -9.58 -7.18
N GLY A 7 1.05 -9.21 -7.97
CA GLY A 7 1.21 -9.74 -9.33
C GLY A 7 1.33 -11.27 -9.37
N ILE A 8 2.20 -11.83 -8.52
CA ILE A 8 2.40 -13.29 -8.42
C ILE A 8 1.11 -14.00 -8.00
N VAL A 9 0.47 -13.53 -6.92
CA VAL A 9 -0.77 -14.14 -6.41
C VAL A 9 -1.90 -14.02 -7.43
N SER A 10 -2.04 -12.87 -8.11
CA SER A 10 -3.05 -12.67 -9.17
C SER A 10 -2.85 -13.64 -10.33
N HIS A 11 -1.60 -13.93 -10.73
CA HIS A 11 -1.30 -14.89 -11.78
C HIS A 11 -1.75 -16.33 -11.46
N PHE A 12 -1.58 -16.76 -10.20
CA PHE A 12 -1.99 -18.10 -9.78
C PHE A 12 -3.50 -18.22 -9.53
N LEU A 13 -4.15 -17.17 -9.01
CA LEU A 13 -5.57 -17.20 -8.65
C LEU A 13 -6.51 -16.72 -9.76
N THR A 14 -6.03 -15.92 -10.71
CA THR A 14 -6.87 -15.28 -11.74
C THR A 14 -6.39 -15.65 -13.14
N LYS A 15 -7.23 -16.31 -13.93
CA LYS A 15 -6.90 -16.71 -15.32
C LYS A 15 -6.70 -15.53 -16.29
N ASN A 16 -7.15 -14.32 -15.95
CA ASN A 16 -7.23 -13.18 -16.88
C ASN A 16 -6.17 -12.08 -16.67
N GLU A 17 -5.34 -12.12 -15.63
CA GLU A 17 -4.26 -11.13 -15.43
C GLU A 17 -2.89 -11.74 -15.74
N LYS A 18 -2.46 -11.62 -17.00
CA LYS A 18 -1.14 -12.10 -17.43
C LYS A 18 -0.05 -11.15 -16.95
N ILE A 19 0.93 -11.68 -16.22
CA ILE A 19 2.14 -10.93 -15.85
C ILE A 19 2.91 -10.64 -17.15
N THR A 20 3.06 -9.35 -17.47
CA THR A 20 3.87 -8.92 -18.61
C THR A 20 5.31 -8.68 -18.17
N VAL A 21 6.25 -8.85 -19.11
CA VAL A 21 7.67 -8.56 -18.87
C VAL A 21 7.87 -7.10 -18.42
N ASN A 22 7.08 -6.17 -18.94
CA ASN A 22 7.10 -4.76 -18.56
C ASN A 22 6.68 -4.54 -17.10
N PHE A 23 5.73 -5.33 -16.58
CA PHE A 23 5.35 -5.29 -15.16
C PHE A 23 6.50 -5.73 -14.25
N VAL A 24 7.25 -6.75 -14.65
CA VAL A 24 8.43 -7.23 -13.89
C VAL A 24 9.50 -6.14 -13.83
N TYR A 25 9.85 -5.54 -14.96
CA TYR A 25 10.79 -4.42 -14.99
C TYR A 25 10.29 -3.25 -14.13
N GLY A 26 9.02 -2.87 -14.28
CA GLY A 26 8.43 -1.81 -13.46
C GLY A 26 8.49 -2.09 -11.96
N CYS A 27 8.25 -3.33 -11.54
CA CYS A 27 8.42 -3.75 -10.15
C CYS A 27 9.86 -3.64 -9.67
N ILE A 28 10.84 -4.05 -10.50
CA ILE A 28 12.27 -3.95 -10.17
C ILE A 28 12.69 -2.48 -10.00
N PHE A 29 12.35 -1.63 -10.97
CA PHE A 29 12.65 -0.19 -10.90
C PHE A 29 11.95 0.50 -9.73
N GLY A 30 10.67 0.18 -9.50
CA GLY A 30 9.90 0.69 -8.36
C GLY A 30 10.52 0.27 -7.02
N LEU A 31 10.86 -1.00 -6.87
CA LEU A 31 11.47 -1.51 -5.63
C LEU A 31 12.86 -0.91 -5.39
N ALA A 32 13.69 -0.79 -6.43
CA ALA A 32 15.00 -0.14 -6.34
C ALA A 32 14.87 1.34 -5.96
N GLY A 33 13.91 2.06 -6.54
CA GLY A 33 13.66 3.47 -6.21
C GLY A 33 13.20 3.66 -4.77
N VAL A 34 12.26 2.83 -4.29
CA VAL A 34 11.82 2.85 -2.88
C VAL A 34 12.97 2.55 -1.94
N PHE A 35 13.79 1.55 -2.26
CA PHE A 35 14.98 1.23 -1.47
C PHE A 35 15.91 2.44 -1.35
N LEU A 36 16.15 3.15 -2.44
CA LEU A 36 17.03 4.31 -2.47
C LEU A 36 16.48 5.49 -1.66
N ILE A 37 15.16 5.71 -1.66
CA ILE A 37 14.48 6.69 -0.81
C ILE A 37 14.61 6.31 0.67
N VAL A 38 14.32 5.06 1.04
CA VAL A 38 14.29 4.60 2.43
C VAL A 38 15.68 4.60 3.06
N PHE A 39 16.70 4.12 2.33
CA PHE A 39 18.06 4.07 2.85
C PHE A 39 18.73 5.44 2.86
N ASN A 40 18.32 6.36 1.99
CA ASN A 40 18.76 7.75 1.98
C ASN A 40 20.29 7.93 2.10
N GLY A 41 21.07 7.03 1.50
CA GLY A 41 22.55 7.03 1.57
C GLY A 41 23.17 6.42 2.85
N ASN A 42 22.39 6.08 3.86
CA ASN A 42 22.85 5.43 5.09
C ASN A 42 22.44 3.94 5.12
N PHE A 43 23.40 3.07 4.85
CA PHE A 43 23.19 1.62 4.81
C PHE A 43 23.29 0.99 6.20
N VAL A 44 22.24 1.14 7.01
CA VAL A 44 22.15 0.45 8.31
C VAL A 44 21.14 -0.69 8.21
N LEU A 45 21.60 -1.85 7.71
CA LEU A 45 20.81 -3.07 7.74
C LEU A 45 20.91 -3.73 9.11
N LYS A 46 19.84 -3.62 9.91
CA LYS A 46 19.63 -4.47 11.08
C LYS A 46 18.63 -5.55 10.71
N LEU A 47 19.15 -6.72 10.36
CA LEU A 47 18.31 -7.87 10.03
C LEU A 47 17.68 -8.44 11.29
N ASN A 48 16.36 -8.64 11.26
CA ASN A 48 15.63 -9.36 12.29
C ASN A 48 14.77 -10.41 11.57
N PRO A 49 15.22 -11.69 11.52
CA PRO A 49 14.57 -12.72 10.72
C PRO A 49 13.07 -12.87 11.01
N VAL A 50 12.65 -12.67 12.27
CA VAL A 50 11.24 -12.73 12.66
C VAL A 50 10.46 -11.55 12.06
N GLY A 51 11.00 -10.34 12.17
CA GLY A 51 10.39 -9.13 11.59
C GLY A 51 10.31 -9.20 10.06
N ASP A 52 11.37 -9.70 9.42
CA ASP A 52 11.44 -9.87 7.97
C ASP A 52 10.36 -10.86 7.48
N ILE A 53 10.21 -12.01 8.15
CA ILE A 53 9.15 -12.99 7.83
C ILE A 53 7.76 -12.37 8.04
N LEU A 54 7.53 -11.67 9.16
CA LEU A 54 6.25 -10.98 9.42
C LEU A 54 5.93 -9.95 8.34
N SER A 55 6.91 -9.21 7.84
CA SER A 55 6.72 -8.21 6.79
C SER A 55 6.29 -8.85 5.45
N ILE A 56 6.86 -10.02 5.11
CA ILE A 56 6.49 -10.77 3.92
C ILE A 56 5.07 -11.33 4.06
N MET A 57 4.73 -11.87 5.23
CA MET A 57 3.38 -12.34 5.52
C MET A 57 2.36 -11.21 5.41
N ALA A 58 2.65 -10.03 5.96
CA ALA A 58 1.78 -8.85 5.85
C ALA A 58 1.56 -8.45 4.38
N ALA A 59 2.62 -8.44 3.57
CA ALA A 59 2.53 -8.13 2.16
C ALA A 59 1.74 -9.19 1.36
N LEU A 60 1.85 -10.48 1.72
CA LEU A 60 1.01 -11.55 1.17
C LEU A 60 -0.47 -11.38 1.57
N SER A 61 -0.76 -11.10 2.84
CA SER A 61 -2.14 -10.82 3.29
C SER A 61 -2.75 -9.66 2.52
N PHE A 62 -1.97 -8.60 2.25
CA PHE A 62 -2.42 -7.46 1.45
C PHE A 62 -2.69 -7.82 -0.02
N ALA A 63 -1.88 -8.70 -0.61
CA ALA A 63 -2.10 -9.22 -1.95
C ALA A 63 -3.41 -10.02 -2.05
N PHE A 64 -3.64 -10.96 -1.13
CA PHE A 64 -4.90 -11.72 -1.06
C PHE A 64 -6.10 -10.81 -0.86
N TYR A 65 -6.01 -9.87 0.09
CA TYR A 65 -7.04 -8.86 0.34
C TYR A 65 -7.42 -8.09 -0.94
N SER A 66 -6.42 -7.61 -1.68
CA SER A 66 -6.65 -6.82 -2.91
C SER A 66 -7.38 -7.62 -3.99
N ILE A 67 -7.04 -8.90 -4.14
CA ILE A 67 -7.66 -9.80 -5.13
C ILE A 67 -9.09 -10.14 -4.71
N ILE A 68 -9.30 -10.51 -3.44
CA ILE A 68 -10.63 -10.83 -2.90
C ILE A 68 -11.57 -9.62 -3.06
N ILE A 69 -11.11 -8.41 -2.73
CA ILE A 69 -11.92 -7.20 -2.87
C ILE A 69 -12.26 -6.90 -4.33
N ARG A 70 -11.30 -7.07 -5.26
CA ARG A 70 -11.56 -6.91 -6.69
C ARG A 70 -12.75 -7.79 -7.12
N ASP A 71 -12.77 -9.04 -6.68
CA ASP A 71 -13.79 -10.01 -7.07
C ASP A 71 -15.14 -9.76 -6.37
N LEU A 72 -15.14 -9.31 -5.10
CA LEU A 72 -16.36 -8.92 -4.39
C LEU A 72 -17.00 -7.64 -4.93
N ASN A 73 -16.18 -6.63 -5.28
CA ASN A 73 -16.66 -5.37 -5.84
C ASN A 73 -17.30 -5.55 -7.22
N ARG A 74 -16.90 -6.58 -7.99
CA ARG A 74 -17.48 -6.86 -9.30
C ARG A 74 -18.78 -7.67 -9.25
N SER A 75 -19.02 -8.43 -8.17
CA SER A 75 -20.10 -9.42 -8.17
C SER A 75 -21.31 -9.07 -7.29
N VAL A 76 -21.14 -8.41 -6.13
CA VAL A 76 -22.25 -8.32 -5.14
C VAL A 76 -22.28 -7.04 -4.30
N TYR A 77 -21.15 -6.38 -4.04
CA TYR A 77 -21.07 -5.33 -3.00
C TYR A 77 -20.53 -3.99 -3.51
N SER A 78 -21.13 -2.89 -3.03
CA SER A 78 -20.57 -1.54 -3.18
C SER A 78 -19.31 -1.37 -2.31
N ALA A 79 -18.35 -0.58 -2.78
CA ALA A 79 -17.12 -0.24 -2.06
C ALA A 79 -17.37 0.21 -0.60
N ALA A 80 -18.46 0.93 -0.34
CA ALA A 80 -18.84 1.37 1.00
C ALA A 80 -19.20 0.20 1.95
N VAL A 81 -19.87 -0.83 1.42
CA VAL A 81 -20.26 -2.01 2.21
C VAL A 81 -19.01 -2.84 2.55
N ILE A 82 -18.08 -2.97 1.60
CA ILE A 82 -16.82 -3.65 1.84
C ILE A 82 -16.02 -2.93 2.92
N THR A 83 -15.82 -1.61 2.79
CA THR A 83 -15.11 -0.82 3.79
C THR A 83 -15.73 -0.99 5.18
N ARG A 84 -17.06 -0.87 5.31
CA ARG A 84 -17.76 -1.09 6.58
C ARG A 84 -17.45 -2.45 7.19
N LYS A 85 -17.53 -3.53 6.39
CA LYS A 85 -17.22 -4.89 6.86
C LYS A 85 -15.76 -5.02 7.26
N THR A 86 -14.82 -4.49 6.47
CA THR A 86 -13.38 -4.50 6.79
C THR A 86 -13.13 -3.86 8.15
N PHE A 87 -13.61 -2.63 8.37
CA PHE A 87 -13.43 -1.94 9.65
C PHE A 87 -14.10 -2.67 10.82
N PHE A 88 -15.29 -3.24 10.61
CA PHE A 88 -15.97 -4.01 11.65
C PHE A 88 -15.15 -5.23 12.10
N TYR A 89 -14.65 -6.03 11.15
CA TYR A 89 -13.81 -7.18 11.46
C TYR A 89 -12.43 -6.79 11.99
N SER A 90 -11.85 -5.67 11.52
CA SER A 90 -10.61 -5.11 12.06
C SER A 90 -10.78 -4.68 13.52
N LEU A 91 -11.90 -4.05 13.87
CA LEU A 91 -12.18 -3.70 15.27
C LEU A 91 -12.33 -4.97 16.11
N LEU A 92 -13.10 -5.94 15.62
CA LEU A 92 -13.33 -7.20 16.34
C LEU A 92 -12.04 -7.99 16.58
N SER A 93 -11.13 -8.02 15.60
CA SER A 93 -9.85 -8.72 15.73
C SER A 93 -8.83 -7.98 16.61
N LEU A 94 -8.96 -6.65 16.75
CA LEU A 94 -8.09 -5.84 17.61
C LEU A 94 -8.53 -5.84 19.09
N ILE A 95 -9.81 -6.09 19.39
CA ILE A 95 -10.31 -6.12 20.78
C ILE A 95 -9.52 -7.09 21.67
N PRO A 96 -9.24 -8.36 21.28
CA PRO A 96 -8.46 -9.28 22.11
C PRO A 96 -7.05 -8.78 22.42
N LEU A 97 -6.44 -8.01 21.53
CA LEU A 97 -5.08 -7.49 21.69
C LEU A 97 -4.97 -6.52 22.87
N LEU A 98 -6.05 -5.79 23.18
CA LEU A 98 -6.13 -4.86 24.32
C LEU A 98 -5.98 -5.54 25.68
N PHE A 99 -6.21 -6.86 25.74
CA PHE A 99 -6.09 -7.66 26.95
C PHE A 99 -4.77 -8.42 27.04
N THR A 100 -3.87 -8.24 26.07
CA THR A 100 -2.56 -8.91 26.06
C THR A 100 -1.47 -8.02 26.67
N PRO A 101 -0.44 -8.61 27.31
CA PRO A 101 0.69 -7.85 27.87
C PRO A 101 1.57 -7.20 26.80
N PHE A 102 1.32 -7.47 25.52
CA PHE A 102 2.03 -6.87 24.40
C PHE A 102 1.58 -5.42 24.10
N PHE A 103 0.46 -4.97 24.68
CA PHE A 103 -0.10 -3.66 24.41
C PHE A 103 -0.40 -2.91 25.72
N GLU A 104 0.51 -2.03 26.11
CA GLU A 104 0.27 -1.07 27.19
C GLU A 104 -0.52 0.11 26.63
N TRP A 105 -1.70 0.38 27.21
CA TRP A 105 -2.52 1.53 26.83
C TRP A 105 -2.85 2.36 28.05
N ASP A 106 -2.67 3.68 27.93
CA ASP A 106 -3.03 4.66 28.95
C ASP A 106 -4.25 5.48 28.45
N PRO A 107 -5.44 5.27 29.05
CA PRO A 107 -6.63 6.06 28.73
C PRO A 107 -6.42 7.58 28.89
N GLY A 108 -5.51 8.01 29.78
CA GLY A 108 -5.19 9.42 30.02
C GLY A 108 -4.55 10.10 28.80
N VAL A 109 -3.84 9.36 27.96
CA VAL A 109 -3.26 9.88 26.71
C VAL A 109 -4.36 10.19 25.68
N LEU A 110 -5.44 9.40 25.65
CA LEU A 110 -6.54 9.56 24.69
C LEU A 110 -7.41 10.79 24.98
N ILE A 111 -7.44 11.26 26.23
CA ILE A 111 -8.23 12.42 26.67
C ILE A 111 -7.54 13.74 26.28
N LYS A 112 -6.24 13.72 25.94
CA LYS A 112 -5.53 14.91 25.47
C LYS A 112 -6.13 15.39 24.15
N LYS A 113 -6.57 16.65 24.13
CA LYS A 113 -7.25 17.27 22.96
C LYS A 113 -6.46 17.12 21.66
N GLU A 114 -5.14 17.25 21.73
CA GLU A 114 -4.23 17.10 20.59
C GLU A 114 -4.27 15.66 20.03
N VAL A 115 -4.09 14.66 20.91
CA VAL A 115 -4.13 13.24 20.56
C VAL A 115 -5.49 12.86 19.96
N PHE A 116 -6.57 13.33 20.58
CA PHE A 116 -7.92 13.10 20.07
C PHE A 116 -8.09 13.69 18.65
N GLY A 117 -7.59 14.90 18.41
CA GLY A 117 -7.59 15.52 17.08
C GLY A 117 -6.83 14.69 16.05
N HIS A 118 -5.63 14.19 16.40
CA HIS A 118 -4.85 13.30 15.54
C HIS A 118 -5.59 11.98 15.26
N LEU A 119 -6.25 11.39 16.24
CA LEU A 119 -7.02 10.16 16.07
C LEU A 119 -8.23 10.35 15.15
N VAL A 120 -8.97 11.45 15.31
CA VAL A 120 -10.10 11.78 14.42
C VAL A 120 -9.61 11.98 12.99
N PHE A 121 -8.51 12.73 12.80
CA PHE A 121 -7.90 12.91 11.49
C PHE A 121 -7.49 11.57 10.86
N LEU A 122 -6.80 10.71 11.63
CA LEU A 122 -6.32 9.43 11.14
C LEU A 122 -7.48 8.46 10.84
N GLY A 123 -8.50 8.42 11.69
CA GLY A 123 -9.65 7.53 11.53
C GLY A 123 -10.55 7.91 10.36
N VAL A 124 -10.88 9.20 10.23
CA VAL A 124 -11.81 9.68 9.20
C VAL A 124 -11.11 9.85 7.85
N PHE A 125 -10.03 10.65 7.81
CA PHE A 125 -9.40 11.02 6.54
C PHE A 125 -8.38 9.97 6.10
N ALA A 126 -7.42 9.62 6.96
CA ALA A 126 -6.35 8.71 6.55
C ALA A 126 -6.81 7.25 6.42
N SER A 127 -7.90 6.87 7.11
CA SER A 127 -8.41 5.50 7.11
C SER A 127 -9.72 5.38 6.33
N ALA A 128 -10.85 5.87 6.84
CA ALA A 128 -12.15 5.60 6.21
C ALA A 128 -12.22 6.10 4.76
N LEU A 129 -11.82 7.34 4.50
CA LEU A 129 -11.83 7.92 3.16
C LEU A 129 -10.81 7.24 2.23
N CYS A 130 -9.57 7.04 2.67
CA CYS A 130 -8.55 6.34 1.88
C CYS A 130 -8.96 4.91 1.52
N PHE A 131 -9.56 4.14 2.44
CA PHE A 131 -10.01 2.78 2.15
C PHE A 131 -11.21 2.74 1.20
N LEU A 132 -12.13 3.71 1.31
CA LEU A 132 -13.22 3.85 0.33
C LEU A 132 -12.68 4.12 -1.07
N LEU A 133 -11.74 5.06 -1.20
CA LEU A 133 -11.09 5.39 -2.46
C LEU A 133 -10.27 4.20 -2.97
N TRP A 134 -9.54 3.51 -2.10
CA TRP A 134 -8.76 2.33 -2.45
C TRP A 134 -9.64 1.21 -3.02
N ASN A 135 -10.76 0.92 -2.36
CA ASN A 135 -11.72 -0.06 -2.85
C ASN A 135 -12.29 0.33 -4.21
N ARG A 136 -12.53 1.63 -4.45
CA ARG A 136 -12.96 2.14 -5.74
C ARG A 136 -11.88 2.03 -6.82
N VAL A 137 -10.62 2.35 -6.49
CA VAL A 137 -9.47 2.20 -7.39
C VAL A 137 -9.28 0.74 -7.79
N ILE A 138 -9.40 -0.21 -6.84
CA ILE A 138 -9.35 -1.65 -7.15
C ILE A 138 -10.49 -2.06 -8.08
N TRP A 139 -11.67 -1.47 -7.92
CA TRP A 139 -12.82 -1.77 -8.78
C TRP A 139 -12.60 -1.30 -10.22
N GLU A 140 -12.10 -0.08 -10.40
CA GLU A 140 -11.89 0.53 -11.72
C GLU A 140 -10.64 -0.04 -12.42
N LEU A 141 -9.51 -0.17 -11.70
CA LEU A 141 -8.21 -0.55 -12.31
C LEU A 141 -7.84 -2.03 -12.16
N GLY A 142 -8.50 -2.76 -11.26
CA GLY A 142 -8.10 -4.13 -10.90
C GLY A 142 -6.97 -4.19 -9.88
N ALA A 143 -6.75 -5.37 -9.30
CA ALA A 143 -5.88 -5.54 -8.13
C ALA A 143 -4.40 -5.24 -8.42
N VAL A 144 -3.87 -5.70 -9.58
CA VAL A 144 -2.46 -5.55 -9.93
C VAL A 144 -2.10 -4.12 -10.32
N LYS A 145 -2.90 -3.47 -11.19
CA LYS A 145 -2.67 -2.06 -11.58
C LYS A 145 -2.80 -1.14 -10.36
N ALA A 146 -3.81 -1.34 -9.51
CA ALA A 146 -4.00 -0.57 -8.28
C ALA A 146 -2.81 -0.73 -7.31
N ASN A 147 -2.36 -1.97 -7.07
CA ASN A 147 -1.23 -2.21 -6.19
C ASN A 147 0.06 -1.57 -6.70
N ASN A 148 0.28 -1.56 -8.00
CA ASN A 148 1.45 -0.93 -8.58
C ASN A 148 1.53 0.58 -8.30
N LEU A 149 0.38 1.26 -8.16
CA LEU A 149 0.34 2.67 -7.75
C LEU A 149 0.85 2.91 -6.32
N ILE A 150 0.88 1.89 -5.45
CA ILE A 150 1.46 2.03 -4.09
C ILE A 150 2.96 2.37 -4.16
N TYR A 151 3.64 2.01 -5.24
CA TYR A 151 5.04 2.44 -5.40
C TYR A 151 5.17 3.96 -5.46
N LEU A 152 4.14 4.70 -5.87
CA LEU A 152 4.15 6.18 -5.84
C LEU A 152 4.05 6.77 -4.43
N THR A 153 3.66 5.98 -3.43
CA THR A 153 3.49 6.48 -2.06
C THR A 153 4.77 7.09 -1.49
N PRO A 154 5.95 6.45 -1.52
CA PRO A 154 7.16 7.04 -0.96
C PRO A 154 7.61 8.36 -1.63
N PRO A 155 7.61 8.51 -2.97
CA PRO A 155 7.86 9.80 -3.60
C PRO A 155 6.86 10.90 -3.21
N ILE A 156 5.56 10.58 -3.14
CA ILE A 156 4.52 11.55 -2.74
C ILE A 156 4.70 11.96 -1.28
N SER A 157 4.94 10.98 -0.39
CA SER A 157 5.20 11.25 1.03
C SER A 157 6.47 12.10 1.23
N MET A 158 7.52 11.85 0.46
CA MET A 158 8.74 12.67 0.47
C MET A 158 8.46 14.12 0.06
N LEU A 159 7.69 14.34 -1.00
CA LEU A 159 7.30 15.68 -1.43
C LEU A 159 6.43 16.37 -0.39
N ALA A 160 5.48 15.65 0.21
CA ALA A 160 4.66 16.18 1.29
C ALA A 160 5.50 16.56 2.52
N ALA A 161 6.49 15.74 2.90
CA ALA A 161 7.41 16.05 4.00
C ALA A 161 8.23 17.32 3.71
N TYR A 162 8.72 17.50 2.48
CA TYR A 162 9.39 18.74 2.07
C TYR A 162 8.49 19.98 2.19
N VAL A 163 7.23 19.88 1.72
CA VAL A 163 6.31 21.03 1.70
C VAL A 163 5.79 21.37 3.10
N VAL A 164 5.41 20.36 3.88
CA VAL A 164 4.70 20.53 5.17
C VAL A 164 5.67 20.58 6.35
N LEU A 165 6.71 19.75 6.35
CA LEU A 165 7.68 19.67 7.45
C LEU A 165 8.97 20.44 7.14
N HIS A 166 9.14 20.96 5.93
CA HIS A 166 10.35 21.66 5.47
C HIS A 166 11.63 20.82 5.58
N GLU A 167 11.50 19.49 5.46
CA GLU A 167 12.64 18.57 5.42
C GLU A 167 13.44 18.74 4.13
N ARG A 168 14.76 18.51 4.16
CA ARG A 168 15.60 18.60 2.95
C ARG A 168 15.52 17.30 2.14
N ILE A 169 15.13 17.42 0.88
CA ILE A 169 15.21 16.31 -0.08
C ILE A 169 16.68 16.10 -0.43
N THR A 170 17.18 14.90 -0.17
CA THR A 170 18.54 14.51 -0.54
C THR A 170 18.61 14.10 -2.02
N ILE A 171 19.81 14.07 -2.57
CA ILE A 171 20.05 13.59 -3.94
C ILE A 171 19.59 12.13 -4.10
N PHE A 172 19.80 11.30 -3.07
CA PHE A 172 19.31 9.92 -3.06
C PHE A 172 17.79 9.88 -3.13
N ALA A 173 17.09 10.64 -2.28
CA ALA A 173 15.64 10.66 -2.26
C ALA A 173 15.05 11.14 -3.62
N ALA A 174 15.67 12.15 -4.25
CA ALA A 174 15.30 12.60 -5.59
C ALA A 174 15.53 11.53 -6.69
N ALA A 175 16.70 10.90 -6.70
CA ALA A 175 17.02 9.83 -7.67
C ALA A 175 16.10 8.61 -7.51
N GLY A 176 15.81 8.23 -6.26
CA GLY A 176 14.87 7.17 -5.94
C GLY A 176 13.44 7.51 -6.40
N GLY A 177 13.01 8.76 -6.21
CA GLY A 177 11.74 9.26 -6.72
C GLY A 177 11.61 9.11 -8.24
N LEU A 178 12.64 9.51 -9.00
CA LEU A 178 12.67 9.35 -10.46
C LEU A 178 12.62 7.88 -10.89
N LEU A 179 13.37 7.00 -10.22
CA LEU A 179 13.36 5.56 -10.50
C LEU A 179 11.97 4.94 -10.28
N VAL A 180 11.28 5.35 -9.22
CA VAL A 180 9.90 4.91 -8.97
C VAL A 180 8.97 5.37 -10.09
N LEU A 181 9.03 6.64 -10.48
CA LEU A 181 8.18 7.18 -11.55
C LEU A 181 8.39 6.42 -12.86
N LEU A 182 9.65 6.15 -13.22
CA LEU A 182 9.99 5.33 -14.38
C LEU A 182 9.46 3.90 -14.25
N GLY A 183 9.58 3.27 -13.08
CA GLY A 183 9.08 1.92 -12.84
C GLY A 183 7.56 1.82 -12.98
N VAL A 184 6.82 2.78 -12.41
CA VAL A 184 5.36 2.85 -12.52
C VAL A 184 4.92 3.12 -13.96
N TYR A 185 5.59 4.03 -14.66
CA TYR A 185 5.31 4.32 -16.07
C TYR A 185 5.51 3.08 -16.95
N LEU A 186 6.64 2.38 -16.82
CA LEU A 186 6.95 1.19 -17.60
C LEU A 186 5.96 0.04 -17.37
N SER A 187 5.50 -0.14 -16.13
CA SER A 187 4.55 -1.18 -15.78
C SER A 187 3.13 -0.88 -16.29
N GLN A 188 2.77 0.39 -16.51
CA GLN A 188 1.47 0.78 -17.08
C GLN A 188 1.45 0.79 -18.61
N LYS A 189 2.59 1.06 -19.27
CA LYS A 189 2.70 1.31 -20.72
C LYS A 189 2.17 0.21 -21.68
N ARG A 190 1.88 -1.01 -21.22
CA ARG A 190 1.29 -2.08 -22.06
C ARG A 190 -0.12 -2.52 -21.64
N ALA A 191 -0.64 -1.98 -20.54
CA ALA A 191 -2.06 -2.13 -20.24
C ALA A 191 -2.91 -1.42 -21.31
N GLU A 192 -2.49 -0.23 -21.73
CA GLU A 192 -3.17 0.58 -22.75
C GLU A 192 -3.11 -0.05 -24.14
N THR A 193 -1.97 -0.65 -24.54
CA THR A 193 -1.81 -1.22 -25.89
C THR A 193 -2.71 -2.43 -26.16
N VAL A 194 -3.23 -3.12 -25.13
CA VAL A 194 -4.15 -4.24 -25.32
C VAL A 194 -5.61 -3.77 -25.34
N GLU A 195 -5.95 -2.71 -24.60
CA GLU A 195 -7.28 -2.09 -24.61
C GLU A 195 -7.57 -1.32 -25.92
N GLU A 196 -6.56 -0.79 -26.61
CA GLU A 196 -6.73 -0.17 -27.94
C GLU A 196 -6.85 -1.18 -29.11
N MET A 197 -6.64 -2.47 -28.85
CA MET A 197 -6.70 -3.53 -29.87
C MET A 197 -7.94 -4.45 -29.77
N GLU A 198 -8.82 -4.23 -28.80
CA GLU A 198 -10.17 -4.83 -28.70
C GLU A 198 -11.25 -3.84 -29.13
#